data_AF-A0A8T2JEL2-F1
#
_entry.id   AF-A0A8T2JEL2-F1
#
_cell.length_a   1.000
_cell.length_b   1.000
_cell.length_c   1.000
_cell.angle_alpha   90.00
_cell.angle_beta   90.00
_cell.angle_gamma   90.00
#
_symmetry.space_group_name_H-M   'P 1'
#
loop_
_entity.id
_entity.type
_entity.pdbx_description
1 polymer ?
#
loop_
_entity_poly.entity_id
_entity_poly.type
_entity_poly.pdbx_seq_one_letter_code
_entity_poly.pdbx_strand_id
1 'polypeptide(L)'
;TEQLITLWILFIITIFGNSVVLYLTWKERKRKSRMTFFVTQLAITEKQAKVLIAVAWTLAFLFSIPTLIIFGKIKLSNGEIQCWALWPDDSYWTPYMTIVALLVYFIPLIIIRCYYFIVIRTIWTKSKAHAVIISNCTDGNFCATYSQRGLISKAKMKAIKYSIVVILAFILCWSPYFLFDILDNFEMLPETKERVYASVFQNLPVLNSAINPIIYCVFST
;
A
#
# COMPACT_ATOMS: atom_id res chain seq x y z
N THR A 1 -22.94 22.96 -1.91
CA THR A 1 -23.75 22.36 -3.00
C THR A 1 -22.88 21.98 -4.19
N GLU A 2 -22.06 22.90 -4.71
CA GLU A 2 -21.08 22.65 -5.79
C GLU A 2 -20.21 21.39 -5.60
N GLN A 3 -19.56 21.25 -4.43
CA GLN A 3 -18.71 20.09 -4.12
C GLN A 3 -19.49 18.76 -4.06
N LEU A 4 -20.74 18.78 -3.58
CA LEU A 4 -21.58 17.58 -3.49
C LEU A 4 -21.94 17.09 -4.91
N ILE A 5 -22.22 18.02 -5.83
CA ILE A 5 -22.53 17.72 -7.23
C ILE A 5 -21.30 17.11 -7.92
N THR A 6 -20.11 17.67 -7.71
CA THR A 6 -18.86 17.10 -8.27
C THR A 6 -18.62 15.67 -7.78
N LEU A 7 -18.88 15.40 -6.49
CA LEU A 7 -18.72 14.07 -5.91
C LEU A 7 -19.70 13.05 -6.49
N TRP A 8 -20.97 13.43 -6.68
CA TRP A 8 -21.96 12.57 -7.33
C TRP A 8 -21.62 12.28 -8.79
N ILE A 9 -21.12 13.27 -9.53
CA ILE A 9 -20.66 13.09 -10.91
C ILE A 9 -19.49 12.11 -10.97
N LEU A 10 -18.48 12.27 -10.10
CA LEU A 10 -17.33 11.37 -10.04
C LEU A 10 -17.72 9.95 -9.63
N PHE A 11 -18.67 9.79 -8.71
CA PHE A 11 -19.20 8.49 -8.30
C PHE A 11 -19.89 7.77 -9.48
N ILE A 12 -20.76 8.46 -10.22
CA ILE A 12 -21.46 7.90 -11.38
C ILE A 12 -20.47 7.52 -12.49
N ILE A 13 -19.50 8.39 -12.81
CA ILE A 13 -18.45 8.12 -13.81
C ILE A 13 -17.65 6.87 -13.43
N THR A 14 -17.31 6.72 -12.14
CA THR A 14 -16.54 5.58 -11.62
C THR A 14 -17.33 4.29 -11.72
N ILE A 15 -18.61 4.28 -11.33
CA ILE A 15 -19.49 3.10 -11.45
C ILE A 15 -19.62 2.67 -12.91
N PHE A 16 -19.86 3.64 -13.80
CA PHE A 16 -20.00 3.36 -15.22
C PHE A 16 -18.70 2.79 -15.81
N GLY A 17 -17.54 3.40 -15.51
CA GLY A 17 -16.24 2.90 -15.93
C GLY A 17 -15.96 1.48 -15.44
N ASN A 18 -16.25 1.18 -14.17
CA ASN A 18 -16.07 -0.15 -13.58
C ASN A 18 -16.98 -1.20 -14.23
N SER A 19 -18.23 -0.84 -14.53
CA SER A 19 -19.18 -1.74 -15.21
C SER A 19 -18.73 -2.08 -16.63
N VAL A 20 -18.17 -1.12 -17.36
CA VAL A 20 -17.61 -1.33 -18.70
C VAL A 20 -16.41 -2.27 -18.66
N VAL A 21 -15.48 -2.09 -17.71
CA VAL A 21 -14.33 -2.99 -17.54
C VAL A 21 -14.81 -4.42 -17.26
N LEU A 22 -15.73 -4.62 -16.31
CA LEU A 22 -16.27 -5.94 -16.00
C LEU A 22 -16.94 -6.61 -17.20
N TYR A 23 -17.72 -5.84 -17.97
CA TYR A 23 -18.38 -6.32 -19.19
C TYR A 23 -17.39 -6.76 -20.27
N LEU A 24 -16.37 -5.94 -20.57
CA LEU A 24 -15.31 -6.28 -21.53
C LEU A 24 -14.54 -7.53 -21.07
N THR A 25 -14.31 -7.64 -19.76
CA THR A 25 -13.61 -8.78 -19.15
C THR A 25 -14.41 -10.07 -19.29
N TRP A 26 -15.73 -10.01 -19.09
CA TRP A 26 -16.65 -11.13 -19.26
C TRP A 26 -16.78 -11.58 -20.72
N LYS A 27 -16.86 -10.62 -21.66
CA LYS A 27 -16.97 -10.88 -23.10
C LYS A 27 -15.76 -11.66 -23.64
N GLU A 28 -14.56 -11.35 -23.17
CA GLU A 28 -13.33 -12.05 -23.57
C GLU A 28 -13.19 -13.47 -23.01
N ARG A 29 -13.95 -13.84 -21.97
CA ARG A 29 -13.92 -15.18 -21.36
C ARG A 29 -14.59 -16.25 -22.24
N LYS A 30 -15.50 -15.85 -23.13
CA LYS A 30 -16.42 -16.76 -23.84
C LYS A 30 -15.87 -17.39 -25.12
N ARG A 31 -14.79 -16.86 -25.67
CA ARG A 31 -13.94 -17.56 -26.66
C ARG A 31 -12.72 -18.03 -25.89
N LYS A 32 -12.25 -19.28 -26.04
CA LYS A 32 -10.79 -19.61 -26.10
C LYS A 32 -10.43 -21.10 -26.06
N SER A 33 -9.35 -21.42 -26.78
CA SER A 33 -8.68 -22.72 -27.00
C SER A 33 -7.42 -22.88 -26.11
N ARG A 34 -6.69 -24.01 -26.22
CA ARG A 34 -5.58 -24.45 -25.35
C ARG A 34 -4.36 -23.53 -25.30
N MET A 35 -3.88 -23.00 -26.43
CA MET A 35 -2.81 -21.97 -26.44
C MET A 35 -3.30 -20.64 -25.85
N THR A 36 -4.59 -20.38 -26.03
CA THR A 36 -5.23 -19.22 -25.45
C THR A 36 -5.46 -19.38 -23.94
N PHE A 37 -5.44 -20.57 -23.36
CA PHE A 37 -5.47 -20.77 -21.91
C PHE A 37 -4.26 -20.13 -21.23
N PHE A 38 -3.03 -20.38 -21.73
CA PHE A 38 -1.80 -19.77 -21.18
C PHE A 38 -1.76 -18.25 -21.33
N VAL A 39 -2.12 -17.72 -22.51
CA VAL A 39 -2.26 -16.28 -22.72
C VAL A 39 -3.35 -15.69 -21.82
N THR A 40 -4.41 -16.45 -21.54
CA THR A 40 -5.48 -16.01 -20.62
C THR A 40 -5.04 -16.10 -19.18
N GLN A 41 -4.17 -17.01 -18.77
CA GLN A 41 -3.63 -17.02 -17.40
C GLN A 41 -2.78 -15.76 -17.15
N LEU A 42 -1.91 -15.40 -18.08
CA LEU A 42 -1.13 -14.15 -18.02
C LEU A 42 -2.04 -12.92 -18.07
N ALA A 43 -3.01 -12.88 -18.99
CA ALA A 43 -3.98 -11.79 -19.08
C ALA A 43 -4.96 -11.74 -17.90
N ILE A 44 -5.26 -12.88 -17.25
CA ILE A 44 -6.07 -12.94 -16.02
C ILE A 44 -5.29 -12.31 -14.89
N THR A 45 -3.98 -12.58 -14.75
CA THR A 45 -3.15 -11.91 -13.74
C THR A 45 -3.11 -10.41 -13.95
N GLU A 46 -2.99 -9.95 -15.20
CA GLU A 46 -3.03 -8.52 -15.53
C GLU A 46 -4.41 -7.89 -15.29
N LYS A 47 -5.49 -8.58 -15.66
CA LYS A 47 -6.88 -8.15 -15.41
C LYS A 47 -7.20 -8.10 -13.92
N GLN A 48 -6.80 -9.12 -13.16
CA GLN A 48 -6.92 -9.14 -11.71
C GLN A 48 -6.14 -8.00 -11.08
N ALA A 49 -4.91 -7.73 -11.55
CA ALA A 49 -4.13 -6.58 -11.11
C ALA A 49 -4.85 -5.26 -11.40
N LYS A 50 -5.39 -5.07 -12.63
CA LYS A 50 -6.16 -3.88 -12.99
C LYS A 50 -7.43 -3.71 -12.15
N VAL A 51 -8.16 -4.80 -11.90
CA VAL A 51 -9.36 -4.78 -11.04
C VAL A 51 -8.98 -4.44 -9.59
N LEU A 52 -7.93 -5.05 -9.04
CA LEU A 52 -7.46 -4.74 -7.69
C LEU A 52 -7.00 -3.28 -7.57
N ILE A 53 -6.28 -2.77 -8.56
CA ILE A 53 -5.88 -1.36 -8.66
C ILE A 53 -7.13 -0.48 -8.69
N ALA A 54 -8.11 -0.79 -9.54
CA ALA A 54 -9.35 -0.01 -9.64
C ALA A 54 -10.16 0.00 -8.33
N VAL A 55 -10.27 -1.14 -7.66
CA VAL A 55 -10.91 -1.25 -6.34
C VAL A 55 -10.15 -0.41 -5.31
N ALA A 56 -8.82 -0.49 -5.28
CA ALA A 56 -8.00 0.30 -4.38
C ALA A 56 -8.18 1.81 -4.60
N TRP A 57 -8.18 2.28 -5.85
CA TRP A 57 -8.44 3.69 -6.18
C TRP A 57 -9.86 4.13 -5.79
N THR A 58 -10.86 3.27 -6.03
CA THR A 58 -12.25 3.57 -5.68
C THR A 58 -12.41 3.70 -4.16
N LEU A 59 -11.85 2.77 -3.39
CA LEU A 59 -11.85 2.82 -1.93
C LEU A 59 -11.09 4.05 -1.42
N ALA A 60 -9.92 4.35 -1.98
CA ALA A 60 -9.14 5.53 -1.60
C ALA A 60 -9.92 6.83 -1.86
N PHE A 61 -10.61 6.94 -2.99
CA PHE A 61 -11.48 8.07 -3.29
C PHE A 61 -12.61 8.19 -2.27
N LEU A 62 -13.34 7.10 -2.03
CA LEU A 62 -14.44 7.06 -1.05
C LEU A 62 -13.98 7.48 0.35
N PHE A 63 -12.85 6.96 0.84
CA PHE A 63 -12.29 7.31 2.14
C PHE A 63 -11.75 8.75 2.21
N SER A 64 -11.45 9.38 1.07
CA SER A 64 -11.03 10.79 0.99
C SER A 64 -12.20 11.78 0.92
N ILE A 65 -13.45 11.32 0.79
CA ILE A 65 -14.62 12.22 0.75
C ILE A 65 -14.80 13.00 2.06
N PRO A 66 -14.73 12.37 3.25
CA PRO A 66 -14.94 13.09 4.52
C PRO A 66 -13.97 14.25 4.72
N THR A 67 -12.71 14.12 4.27
CA THR A 67 -11.70 15.17 4.44
C THR A 67 -12.08 16.47 3.70
N LEU A 68 -12.86 16.39 2.61
CA LEU A 68 -13.34 17.58 1.89
C LEU A 68 -14.41 18.37 2.66
N ILE A 69 -15.13 17.70 3.56
CA ILE A 69 -16.21 18.30 4.35
C ILE A 69 -15.66 18.82 5.68
N ILE A 70 -14.70 18.09 6.26
CA ILE A 70 -14.15 18.34 7.59
C ILE A 70 -13.11 19.46 7.59
N PHE A 71 -12.27 19.58 6.56
CA PHE A 71 -11.19 20.57 6.55
C PHE A 71 -11.66 21.93 6.01
N GLY A 72 -11.26 23.00 6.69
CA GLY A 72 -11.55 24.38 6.30
C GLY A 72 -10.56 25.38 6.89
N LYS A 73 -10.81 26.67 6.66
CA LYS A 73 -9.91 27.75 7.09
C LYS A 73 -10.27 28.21 8.50
N ILE A 74 -9.28 28.24 9.38
CA ILE A 74 -9.37 28.83 10.72
C ILE A 74 -8.34 29.97 10.85
N LYS A 75 -8.72 31.04 11.52
CA LYS A 75 -7.80 32.14 11.86
C LYS A 75 -7.32 31.94 13.29
N LEU A 76 -6.02 31.75 13.47
CA LEU A 76 -5.40 31.58 14.77
C LEU A 76 -5.34 32.92 15.52
N SER A 77 -5.13 32.84 16.84
CA SER A 77 -5.00 34.01 17.73
C SER A 77 -3.84 34.94 17.34
N ASN A 78 -2.79 34.40 16.68
CA ASN A 78 -1.67 35.16 16.13
C ASN A 78 -1.98 35.87 14.80
N GLY A 79 -3.20 35.71 14.26
CA GLY A 79 -3.64 36.32 13.00
C GLY A 79 -3.36 35.49 11.75
N GLU A 80 -2.64 34.38 11.85
CA GLU A 80 -2.35 33.47 10.74
C GLU A 80 -3.59 32.67 10.33
N ILE A 81 -3.69 32.36 9.04
CA ILE A 81 -4.78 31.54 8.49
C ILE A 81 -4.22 30.14 8.23
N GLN A 82 -4.79 29.13 8.89
CA GLN A 82 -4.41 27.73 8.71
C GLN A 82 -5.58 26.91 8.18
N CYS A 83 -5.28 25.83 7.47
CA CYS A 83 -6.27 24.82 7.11
C CYS A 83 -6.28 23.76 8.21
N TRP A 84 -7.39 23.63 8.92
CA TRP A 84 -7.55 22.68 10.02
C TRP A 84 -8.90 21.98 9.93
N ALA A 85 -9.06 20.88 10.66
CA ALA A 85 -10.33 20.18 10.74
C ALA A 85 -11.32 20.94 11.63
N LEU A 86 -12.50 21.28 11.10
CA LEU A 86 -13.58 21.91 11.85
C LEU A 86 -14.51 20.83 12.38
N TRP A 87 -14.26 20.37 13.60
CA TRP A 87 -15.17 19.48 14.31
C TRP A 87 -16.16 20.28 15.15
N PRO A 88 -17.43 19.84 15.26
CA PRO A 88 -18.40 20.47 16.16
C PRO A 88 -18.01 20.36 17.64
N ASP A 89 -17.26 19.30 17.98
CA ASP A 89 -16.80 18.96 19.32
C ASP A 89 -15.46 18.21 19.21
N ASP A 90 -14.53 18.46 20.14
CA ASP A 90 -13.22 17.81 20.22
C ASP A 90 -13.34 16.30 20.44
N SER A 91 -14.47 15.83 21.02
CA SER A 91 -14.74 14.41 21.23
C SER A 91 -14.74 13.57 19.94
N TYR A 92 -14.91 14.16 18.76
CA TYR A 92 -14.91 13.44 17.48
C TYR A 92 -13.51 13.25 16.88
N TRP A 93 -12.55 14.11 17.25
CA TRP A 93 -11.20 14.10 16.65
C TRP A 93 -10.43 12.83 17.01
N THR A 94 -10.33 12.51 18.29
CA THR A 94 -9.60 11.34 18.81
C THR A 94 -10.08 10.01 18.21
N PRO A 95 -11.39 9.66 18.21
CA PRO A 95 -11.85 8.41 17.60
C PRO A 95 -11.65 8.41 16.08
N TYR A 96 -11.83 9.55 15.40
CA TYR A 96 -11.59 9.65 13.96
C TYR A 96 -10.12 9.36 13.61
N MET A 97 -9.18 10.07 14.24
CA MET A 97 -7.75 9.88 13.98
C MET A 97 -7.25 8.49 14.39
N THR A 98 -7.80 7.93 15.48
CA THR A 98 -7.52 6.53 15.88
C THR A 98 -7.97 5.53 14.80
N ILE A 99 -9.19 5.68 14.26
CA ILE A 99 -9.69 4.82 13.19
C ILE A 99 -8.84 4.96 11.93
N VAL A 100 -8.48 6.20 11.55
CA VAL A 100 -7.60 6.47 10.41
C VAL A 100 -6.24 5.79 10.60
N ALA A 101 -5.61 5.94 11.77
CA ALA A 101 -4.34 5.31 12.08
C ALA A 101 -4.43 3.77 12.00
N LEU A 102 -5.50 3.16 12.51
CA LEU A 102 -5.71 1.73 12.45
C LEU A 102 -5.86 1.24 11.00
N LEU A 103 -6.72 1.89 10.21
CA LEU A 103 -7.04 1.48 8.84
C LEU A 103 -5.91 1.75 7.84
N VAL A 104 -5.23 2.88 7.97
CA VAL A 104 -4.23 3.35 7.00
C VAL A 104 -2.81 2.86 7.35
N TYR A 105 -2.54 2.57 8.63
CA TYR A 105 -1.19 2.20 9.08
C TYR A 105 -1.13 0.85 9.79
N PHE A 106 -1.76 0.67 10.95
CA PHE A 106 -1.52 -0.51 11.77
C PHE A 106 -2.01 -1.82 11.12
N ILE A 107 -3.24 -1.84 10.59
CA ILE A 107 -3.78 -3.03 9.90
C ILE A 107 -2.94 -3.36 8.66
N PRO A 108 -2.68 -2.41 7.72
CA PRO A 108 -1.79 -2.66 6.59
C PRO A 108 -0.40 -3.16 7.02
N LEU A 109 0.19 -2.57 8.06
CA LEU A 109 1.50 -2.96 8.57
C LEU A 109 1.52 -4.40 9.09
N ILE A 110 0.50 -4.84 9.83
CA ILE A 110 0.38 -6.22 10.31
C ILE A 110 0.24 -7.18 9.13
N ILE A 111 -0.65 -6.88 8.17
CA ILE A 111 -0.86 -7.72 6.97
C ILE A 111 0.45 -7.86 6.18
N ILE A 112 1.14 -6.75 5.94
CA ILE A 112 2.42 -6.71 5.23
C ILE A 112 3.46 -7.54 5.99
N ARG A 113 3.63 -7.32 7.30
CA ARG A 113 4.60 -8.08 8.12
C ARG A 113 4.33 -9.58 8.07
N CYS A 114 3.09 -10.00 8.26
CA CYS A 114 2.69 -11.40 8.16
C CYS A 114 3.00 -11.99 6.77
N TYR A 115 2.65 -11.27 5.72
CA TYR A 115 2.93 -11.68 4.34
C TYR A 115 4.43 -11.88 4.09
N TYR A 116 5.27 -10.90 4.43
CA TYR A 116 6.72 -11.01 4.23
C TYR A 116 7.36 -12.06 5.12
N PHE A 117 6.85 -12.26 6.34
CA PHE A 117 7.28 -13.35 7.21
C PHE A 117 7.06 -14.71 6.53
N ILE A 118 5.86 -14.93 5.97
CA ILE A 118 5.53 -16.16 5.23
C ILE A 118 6.43 -16.32 4.00
N VAL A 119 6.64 -15.24 3.23
CA VAL A 119 7.51 -15.25 2.04
C VAL A 119 8.95 -15.62 2.43
N ILE A 120 9.54 -14.95 3.42
CA ILE A 120 10.91 -15.21 3.89
C ILE A 120 11.05 -16.66 4.39
N ARG A 121 10.10 -17.12 5.21
CA ARG A 121 10.06 -18.52 5.67
C ARG A 121 10.03 -19.50 4.50
N THR A 122 9.19 -19.24 3.50
CA THR A 122 9.07 -20.08 2.30
C THR A 122 10.36 -20.10 1.48
N ILE A 123 11.06 -18.96 1.39
CA ILE A 123 12.37 -18.87 0.72
C ILE A 123 13.39 -19.72 1.48
N TRP A 124 13.45 -19.58 2.79
CA TRP A 124 14.44 -20.26 3.63
C TRP A 124 14.25 -21.77 3.65
N THR A 125 13.01 -22.25 3.72
CA THR A 125 12.70 -23.69 3.68
C THR A 125 13.09 -24.29 2.33
N LYS A 126 12.76 -23.63 1.22
CA LYS A 126 13.15 -24.07 -0.13
C LYS A 126 14.65 -24.01 -0.37
N SER A 127 15.33 -22.98 0.14
CA SER A 127 16.79 -22.85 0.03
C SER A 127 17.52 -23.95 0.80
N LYS A 128 17.08 -24.29 2.02
CA LYS A 128 17.63 -25.40 2.80
C LYS A 128 17.39 -26.75 2.13
N ALA A 129 16.18 -27.01 1.65
CA ALA A 129 15.87 -28.25 0.93
C ALA A 129 16.75 -28.41 -0.33
N HIS A 130 16.99 -27.33 -1.06
CA HIS A 130 17.87 -27.34 -2.23
C HIS A 130 19.34 -27.60 -1.86
N ALA A 131 19.84 -27.04 -0.76
CA ALA A 131 21.20 -27.28 -0.28
C ALA A 131 21.42 -28.75 0.12
N VAL A 132 20.43 -29.38 0.78
CA VAL A 132 20.47 -30.81 1.15
C VAL A 132 20.43 -31.73 -0.08
N ILE A 133 19.65 -31.39 -1.10
CA ILE A 133 19.60 -32.17 -2.35
C ILE A 133 20.97 -32.12 -3.05
N ILE A 134 21.62 -30.96 -3.13
CA ILE A 134 22.94 -30.81 -3.75
C ILE A 134 24.01 -31.60 -2.99
N SER A 135 23.99 -31.58 -1.64
CA SER A 135 24.99 -32.31 -0.84
C SER A 135 24.90 -33.84 -0.99
N ASN A 136 23.74 -34.37 -1.38
CA ASN A 136 23.52 -35.80 -1.58
C ASN A 136 23.77 -36.28 -3.02
N CYS A 137 24.12 -35.39 -3.96
CA CYS A 137 24.41 -35.75 -5.35
C CYS A 137 25.91 -36.07 -5.52
N THR A 138 26.24 -37.33 -5.81
CA THR A 138 27.61 -37.79 -6.10
C THR A 138 28.01 -37.67 -7.58
N ASP A 139 27.07 -37.50 -8.50
CA ASP A 139 27.33 -37.39 -9.94
C ASP A 139 26.83 -36.05 -10.53
N GLY A 140 27.77 -35.24 -11.02
CA GLY A 140 27.61 -33.81 -11.31
C GLY A 140 26.66 -33.44 -12.47
N ASN A 141 26.25 -34.40 -13.31
CA ASN A 141 25.53 -34.08 -14.56
C ASN A 141 23.99 -34.21 -14.47
N PHE A 142 23.45 -35.03 -13.57
CA PHE A 142 21.99 -35.28 -13.50
C PHE A 142 21.26 -34.32 -12.54
N CYS A 143 21.92 -33.82 -11.50
CA CYS A 143 21.30 -32.91 -10.52
C CYS A 143 21.12 -31.46 -11.02
N ALA A 144 21.84 -31.06 -12.08
CA ALA A 144 21.72 -29.72 -12.68
C ALA A 144 20.30 -29.43 -13.20
N THR A 145 19.63 -30.43 -13.78
CA THR A 145 18.32 -30.25 -14.43
C THR A 145 17.16 -30.16 -13.43
N TYR A 146 17.22 -30.87 -12.30
CA TYR A 146 16.19 -30.80 -11.24
C TYR A 146 16.33 -29.51 -10.41
N SER A 147 17.56 -29.01 -10.24
CA SER A 147 17.87 -27.79 -9.47
C SER A 147 17.13 -26.54 -9.99
N GLN A 148 16.96 -26.42 -11.31
CA GLN A 148 16.39 -25.22 -11.94
C GLN A 148 14.88 -25.03 -11.68
N ARG A 149 14.12 -26.09 -11.39
CA ARG A 149 12.65 -25.98 -11.16
C ARG A 149 12.29 -25.50 -9.74
N GLY A 150 13.18 -25.68 -8.76
CA GLY A 150 12.94 -25.30 -7.36
C GLY A 150 13.46 -23.92 -6.97
N LEU A 151 14.39 -23.35 -7.75
CA LEU A 151 14.97 -22.04 -7.49
C LEU A 151 13.98 -20.91 -7.79
N ILE A 152 13.84 -20.00 -6.84
CA ILE A 152 13.14 -18.74 -7.06
C ILE A 152 13.92 -17.95 -8.11
N SER A 153 13.23 -17.52 -9.18
CA SER A 153 13.88 -16.77 -10.25
C SER A 153 14.52 -15.48 -9.72
N LYS A 154 15.64 -15.07 -10.34
CA LYS A 154 16.32 -13.82 -10.00
C LYS A 154 15.37 -12.61 -10.06
N ALA A 155 14.45 -12.60 -11.02
CA ALA A 155 13.41 -11.59 -11.15
C ALA A 155 12.45 -11.53 -9.94
N LYS A 156 12.01 -12.69 -9.42
CA LYS A 156 11.16 -12.76 -8.23
C LYS A 156 11.90 -12.27 -6.98
N MET A 157 13.17 -12.64 -6.83
CA MET A 157 14.00 -12.16 -5.71
C MET A 157 14.20 -10.64 -5.78
N LYS A 158 14.44 -10.09 -6.99
CA LYS A 158 14.57 -8.65 -7.21
C LYS A 158 13.26 -7.92 -6.83
N ALA A 159 12.10 -8.44 -7.23
CA ALA A 159 10.81 -7.90 -6.83
C ALA A 159 10.60 -7.93 -5.30
N ILE A 160 10.96 -9.02 -4.63
CA ILE A 160 10.85 -9.13 -3.16
C ILE A 160 11.77 -8.12 -2.46
N LYS A 161 13.03 -7.98 -2.91
CA LYS A 161 13.97 -6.98 -2.37
C LYS A 161 13.43 -5.56 -2.55
N TYR A 162 12.92 -5.25 -3.75
CA TYR A 162 12.30 -3.97 -4.04
C TYR A 162 11.16 -3.68 -3.06
N SER A 163 10.22 -4.63 -2.88
CA SER A 163 9.10 -4.41 -1.98
C SER A 163 9.50 -4.27 -0.52
N ILE A 164 10.54 -4.99 -0.05
CA ILE A 164 11.09 -4.80 1.31
C ILE A 164 11.57 -3.35 1.50
N VAL A 165 12.29 -2.79 0.54
CA VAL A 165 12.77 -1.40 0.63
C VAL A 165 11.60 -0.40 0.67
N VAL A 166 10.57 -0.60 -0.16
CA VAL A 166 9.36 0.23 -0.13
C VAL A 166 8.66 0.18 1.23
N ILE A 167 8.58 -1.00 1.85
CA ILE A 167 7.92 -1.17 3.16
C ILE A 167 8.71 -0.51 4.27
N LEU A 168 10.04 -0.62 4.25
CA LEU A 168 10.90 0.07 5.21
C LEU A 168 10.75 1.59 5.08
N ALA A 169 10.73 2.12 3.86
CA ALA A 169 10.47 3.54 3.61
C ALA A 169 9.09 3.95 4.15
N PHE A 170 8.04 3.16 3.88
CA PHE A 170 6.70 3.40 4.41
C PHE A 170 6.69 3.47 5.94
N ILE A 171 7.32 2.50 6.63
CA ILE A 171 7.39 2.49 8.11
C ILE A 171 8.14 3.74 8.62
N LEU A 172 9.29 4.06 8.04
CA LEU A 172 10.12 5.19 8.48
C LEU A 172 9.42 6.54 8.28
N CYS A 173 8.66 6.69 7.20
CA CYS A 173 7.94 7.93 6.88
C CYS A 173 6.62 8.07 7.65
N TRP A 174 5.89 6.98 7.89
CA TRP A 174 4.55 7.06 8.49
C TRP A 174 4.53 6.79 10.00
N SER A 175 5.46 5.99 10.54
CA SER A 175 5.48 5.68 11.98
C SER A 175 5.64 6.92 12.85
N PRO A 176 6.55 7.87 12.57
CA PRO A 176 6.72 9.04 13.44
C PRO A 176 5.45 9.87 13.53
N TYR A 177 4.75 10.04 12.41
CA TYR A 177 3.48 10.75 12.34
C TYR A 177 2.40 10.08 13.19
N PHE A 178 2.10 8.80 12.95
CA PHE A 178 1.01 8.12 13.66
C PHE A 178 1.31 7.87 15.14
N LEU A 179 2.57 7.68 15.51
CA LEU A 179 2.96 7.58 16.92
C LEU A 179 2.78 8.92 17.62
N PHE A 180 3.24 10.01 17.02
CA PHE A 180 3.07 11.35 17.58
C PHE A 180 1.58 11.71 17.71
N ASP A 181 0.80 11.49 16.65
CA ASP A 181 -0.64 11.78 16.63
C ASP A 181 -1.42 11.01 17.71
N ILE A 182 -1.15 9.72 17.88
CA ILE A 182 -1.78 8.94 18.96
C ILE A 182 -1.35 9.46 20.33
N LEU A 183 -0.06 9.72 20.55
CA LEU A 183 0.41 10.19 21.85
C LEU A 183 -0.16 11.57 22.22
N ASP A 184 -0.30 12.47 21.25
CA ASP A 184 -0.94 13.79 21.43
C ASP A 184 -2.44 13.63 21.72
N ASN A 185 -3.14 12.78 20.96
CA ASN A 185 -4.57 12.54 21.11
C ASN A 185 -4.99 11.89 22.45
N PHE A 186 -4.07 11.17 23.11
CA PHE A 186 -4.29 10.57 24.44
C PHE A 186 -3.67 11.40 25.57
N GLU A 187 -3.28 12.65 25.30
CA GLU A 187 -2.69 13.58 26.28
C GLU A 187 -1.45 12.99 27.00
N MET A 188 -0.74 12.07 26.34
CA MET A 188 0.46 11.43 26.90
C MET A 188 1.72 12.28 26.68
N LEU A 189 1.65 13.34 25.87
CA LEU A 189 2.75 14.26 25.62
C LEU A 189 2.68 15.47 26.57
N PRO A 190 3.76 15.81 27.30
CA PRO A 190 3.78 16.99 28.15
C PRO A 190 3.70 18.28 27.31
N GLU A 191 3.04 19.33 27.85
CA GLU A 191 2.86 20.66 27.20
C GLU A 191 4.17 21.47 27.04
N THR A 192 5.20 20.90 26.40
CA THR A 192 6.53 21.50 26.25
C THR A 192 7.09 21.34 24.83
N LYS A 193 8.39 21.64 24.66
CA LYS A 193 9.16 21.83 23.41
C LYS A 193 8.98 20.75 22.32
N GLU A 194 8.34 19.63 22.61
CA GLU A 194 8.06 18.53 21.69
C GLU A 194 7.11 18.92 20.55
N ARG A 195 6.20 19.89 20.79
CA ARG A 195 5.35 20.45 19.72
C ARG A 195 6.13 21.16 18.60
N VAL A 196 7.37 21.60 18.83
CA VAL A 196 8.24 22.16 17.78
C VAL A 196 8.56 21.10 16.71
N TYR A 197 8.61 19.82 17.09
CA TYR A 197 8.84 18.71 16.16
C TYR A 197 7.57 18.21 15.48
N ALA A 198 6.38 18.68 15.88
CA ALA A 198 5.10 18.28 15.27
C ALA A 198 5.09 18.54 13.76
N SER A 199 5.61 19.70 13.31
CA SER A 199 5.72 20.02 11.89
C SER A 199 6.67 19.06 11.15
N VAL A 200 7.73 18.57 11.79
CA VAL A 200 8.65 17.60 11.17
C VAL A 200 7.94 16.26 10.99
N PHE A 201 7.25 15.77 12.03
CA PHE A 201 6.51 14.51 11.98
C PHE A 201 5.34 14.53 11.01
N GLN A 202 4.62 15.65 10.90
CA GLN A 202 3.53 15.82 9.93
C GLN A 202 3.99 15.83 8.47
N ASN A 203 5.25 16.23 8.19
CA ASN A 203 5.79 16.27 6.83
C ASN A 203 6.46 14.97 6.39
N LEU A 204 6.83 14.08 7.32
CA LEU A 204 7.48 12.80 7.02
C LEU A 204 6.67 11.88 6.09
N PRO A 205 5.33 11.76 6.21
CA PRO A 205 4.52 11.00 5.25
C PRO A 205 4.65 11.48 3.80
N VAL A 206 4.90 12.77 3.58
CA VAL A 206 5.09 13.35 2.23
C VAL A 206 6.37 12.80 1.59
N LEU A 207 7.41 12.53 2.39
CA LEU A 207 8.68 11.97 1.92
C LEU A 207 8.51 10.53 1.38
N ASN A 208 7.52 9.77 1.86
CA ASN A 208 7.24 8.42 1.34
C ASN A 208 7.02 8.42 -0.18
N SER A 209 6.32 9.43 -0.68
CA SER A 209 6.08 9.60 -2.12
C SER A 209 7.36 10.00 -2.87
N ALA A 210 8.20 10.84 -2.27
CA ALA A 210 9.46 11.32 -2.84
C ALA A 210 10.56 10.25 -2.92
N ILE A 211 10.51 9.24 -2.06
CA ILE A 211 11.49 8.13 -2.05
C ILE A 211 11.25 7.16 -3.23
N ASN A 212 10.02 7.04 -3.73
CA ASN A 212 9.67 6.06 -4.77
C ASN A 212 10.55 6.16 -6.03
N PRO A 213 10.78 7.35 -6.66
CA PRO A 213 11.74 7.49 -7.77
C PRO A 213 13.14 6.96 -7.47
N ILE A 214 13.68 7.21 -6.27
CA ILE A 214 15.01 6.76 -5.86
C ILE A 214 15.05 5.24 -5.81
N ILE A 215 14.03 4.61 -5.22
CA ILE A 215 13.91 3.14 -5.20
C ILE A 215 13.83 2.62 -6.65
N TYR A 216 13.03 3.23 -7.52
CA TYR A 216 12.97 2.81 -8.92
C TYR A 216 14.33 2.91 -9.61
N CYS A 217 15.10 3.97 -9.39
CA CYS A 217 16.45 4.11 -9.96
C CYS A 217 17.42 3.03 -9.47
N VAL A 218 17.40 2.70 -8.17
CA VAL A 218 18.28 1.68 -7.58
C VAL A 218 17.93 0.26 -8.04
N PHE A 219 16.65 0.00 -8.33
CA PHE A 219 16.16 -1.31 -8.73
C PHE A 219 15.86 -1.44 -10.23
N SER A 220 15.99 -0.39 -11.04
CA SER A 220 15.86 -0.48 -12.51
C SER A 220 17.14 -1.03 -13.17
N THR A 221 18.27 -0.95 -12.49
CA THR A 221 19.55 -1.60 -12.85
C THR A 221 19.53 -3.09 -12.49
#